data_AF-A0A850RZC7-F1
#
_entry.id   AF-A0A850RZC7-F1
#
_cell.length_a   1.000
_cell.length_b   1.000
_cell.length_c   1.000
_cell.angle_alpha   90.00
_cell.angle_beta   90.00
_cell.angle_gamma   90.00
#
_symmetry.space_group_name_H-M   'P 1'
#
loop_
_entity.id
_entity.type
_entity.pdbx_description
1 polymer ?
#
loop_
_entity_poly.entity_id
_entity_poly.type
_entity_poly.pdbx_seq_one_letter_code
_entity_poly.pdbx_strand_id
1 'polypeptide(L)'
;MRSARRHDGRTHPLNTTPNSAKANLMIDAALSGEICGGADEQLLHGIGIASHAYIDTWAHQNFIGIKDDFNQIGNDPKPNIGHADAGYSPDIPCLLWQDERLEKPQIDNRDRFIEAGMALFVKYLKFNKDRNSAARCTVEEMEAELVALLGASSTMSSMELNRSNRYARYKQKISFLEAFDPDKWWHQAVRHESSSYFWKVPKEQTQWFQFQEAVKKHAAFTFELIKPELKAAGIDVA
;
A
#
# COMPACT_ATOMS: atom_id res chain seq x y z
N MET A 1 2.19 -11.66 16.24
CA MET A 1 3.50 -11.84 15.57
C MET A 1 3.95 -13.31 15.44
N ARG A 2 3.05 -14.30 15.26
CA ARG A 2 3.50 -15.70 14.99
C ARG A 2 3.84 -15.94 13.50
N SER A 3 3.26 -15.17 12.58
CA SER A 3 3.48 -15.25 11.12
C SER A 3 4.80 -14.63 10.64
N ALA A 4 5.50 -13.87 11.50
CA ALA A 4 6.74 -13.17 11.18
C ALA A 4 7.99 -13.86 11.75
N ARG A 5 7.83 -15.02 12.39
CA ARG A 5 8.94 -15.75 13.00
C ARG A 5 9.79 -16.38 11.91
N ARG A 6 11.10 -16.16 12.00
CA ARG A 6 12.08 -16.70 11.07
C ARG A 6 12.75 -17.94 11.63
N HIS A 7 13.11 -18.87 10.75
CA HIS A 7 13.88 -20.07 11.11
C HIS A 7 15.26 -19.73 11.69
N ASP A 8 15.87 -18.64 11.24
CA ASP A 8 17.18 -18.15 11.69
C ASP A 8 17.12 -17.30 12.97
N GLY A 9 15.91 -17.06 13.51
CA GLY A 9 15.69 -16.23 14.69
C GLY A 9 16.02 -14.75 14.53
N ARG A 10 16.39 -14.29 13.32
CA ARG A 10 16.76 -12.89 13.08
C ARG A 10 15.56 -11.96 13.26
N THR A 11 15.82 -10.76 13.77
CA THR A 11 14.85 -9.67 13.87
C THR A 11 15.48 -8.38 13.37
N HIS A 12 14.66 -7.45 12.86
CA HIS A 12 15.13 -6.13 12.42
C HIS A 12 14.19 -5.02 12.93
N PRO A 13 14.71 -3.88 13.46
CA PRO A 13 13.86 -2.78 13.95
C PRO A 13 12.91 -2.20 12.91
N LEU A 14 13.33 -2.20 11.65
CA LEU A 14 12.54 -1.75 10.50
C LEU A 14 11.65 -2.83 9.88
N ASN A 15 11.57 -4.02 10.49
CA ASN A 15 10.78 -5.12 9.92
C ASN A 15 9.31 -4.71 9.76
N THR A 16 8.82 -4.77 8.53
CA THR A 16 7.42 -4.49 8.24
C THR A 16 6.55 -5.55 8.90
N THR A 17 5.60 -5.07 9.70
CA THR A 17 4.60 -5.91 10.38
C THR A 17 3.20 -5.41 10.05
N PRO A 18 2.22 -6.32 9.89
CA PRO A 18 0.89 -5.92 9.51
C PRO A 18 0.27 -5.05 10.59
N ASN A 19 -0.49 -4.04 10.18
CA ASN A 19 -1.21 -3.16 11.10
C ASN A 19 -0.32 -2.56 12.22
N SER A 20 0.94 -2.23 11.90
CA SER A 20 1.88 -1.74 12.91
C SER A 20 1.42 -0.43 13.54
N ALA A 21 1.90 -0.13 14.75
CA ALA A 21 1.58 1.13 15.43
C ALA A 21 1.94 2.36 14.58
N LYS A 22 3.08 2.32 13.86
CA LYS A 22 3.48 3.41 12.96
C LYS A 22 2.58 3.52 11.74
N ALA A 23 2.20 2.39 11.13
CA ALA A 23 1.23 2.38 10.05
C ALA A 23 -0.09 3.01 10.47
N ASN A 24 -0.55 2.73 11.69
CA ASN A 24 -1.73 3.37 12.27
C ASN A 24 -1.56 4.88 12.44
N LEU A 25 -0.44 5.35 12.97
CA LEU A 25 -0.16 6.79 13.12
C LEU A 25 -0.18 7.50 11.75
N MET A 26 0.42 6.90 10.72
CA MET A 26 0.46 7.46 9.37
C MET A 26 -0.94 7.61 8.74
N ILE A 27 -1.77 6.55 8.79
CA ILE A 27 -3.12 6.61 8.23
C ILE A 27 -4.04 7.52 9.05
N ASP A 28 -3.92 7.51 10.39
CA ASP A 28 -4.75 8.35 11.26
C ASP A 28 -4.42 9.85 11.08
N ALA A 29 -3.14 10.20 10.90
CA ALA A 29 -2.71 11.57 10.60
C ALA A 29 -3.17 12.05 9.21
N ALA A 30 -3.24 11.15 8.22
CA ALA A 30 -3.83 11.48 6.92
C ALA A 30 -5.35 11.71 7.03
N LEU A 31 -6.07 10.83 7.74
CA LEU A 31 -7.52 10.91 7.96
C LEU A 31 -7.94 12.12 8.82
N SER A 32 -7.08 12.58 9.74
CA SER A 32 -7.33 13.81 10.51
C SER A 32 -7.05 15.09 9.71
N GLY A 33 -6.33 14.97 8.58
CA GLY A 33 -5.86 16.10 7.79
C GLY A 33 -4.58 16.76 8.31
N GLU A 34 -3.96 16.20 9.36
CA GLU A 34 -2.69 16.68 9.95
C GLU A 34 -1.58 16.78 8.90
N ILE A 35 -1.47 15.78 8.02
CA ILE A 35 -0.43 15.75 6.97
C ILE A 35 -0.74 16.74 5.84
N CYS A 36 -2.01 17.02 5.54
CA CYS A 36 -2.42 17.66 4.28
C CYS A 36 -2.55 19.19 4.34
N GLY A 37 -2.50 19.81 5.52
CA GLY A 37 -2.46 21.27 5.64
C GLY A 37 -3.75 22.02 5.26
N GLY A 38 -4.90 21.34 5.27
CA GLY A 38 -6.23 21.97 5.35
C GLY A 38 -7.04 22.18 4.06
N ALA A 39 -6.50 21.88 2.87
CA ALA A 39 -7.30 21.90 1.63
C ALA A 39 -7.95 20.53 1.35
N ASP A 40 -9.26 20.50 1.09
CA ASP A 40 -10.04 19.26 0.90
C ASP A 40 -9.50 18.36 -0.22
N GLU A 41 -9.02 18.93 -1.33
CA GLU A 41 -8.41 18.14 -2.42
C GLU A 41 -7.09 17.47 -2.00
N GLN A 42 -6.26 18.16 -1.21
CA GLN A 42 -5.03 17.58 -0.68
C GLN A 42 -5.31 16.52 0.38
N LEU A 43 -6.42 16.64 1.11
CA LEU A 43 -6.87 15.61 2.06
C LEU A 43 -7.12 14.28 1.33
N LEU A 44 -7.86 14.28 0.22
CA LEU A 44 -8.16 13.05 -0.52
C LEU A 44 -6.90 12.39 -1.10
N HIS A 45 -5.96 13.17 -1.64
CA HIS A 45 -4.66 12.66 -2.06
C HIS A 45 -3.91 12.00 -0.91
N GLY A 46 -3.81 12.67 0.23
CA GLY A 46 -3.13 12.15 1.42
C GLY A 46 -3.78 10.88 1.97
N ILE A 47 -5.11 10.83 2.01
CA ILE A 47 -5.86 9.62 2.40
C ILE A 47 -5.53 8.48 1.44
N GLY A 48 -5.52 8.71 0.12
CA GLY A 48 -5.18 7.69 -0.88
C GLY A 48 -3.76 7.14 -0.69
N ILE A 49 -2.77 8.03 -0.54
CA ILE A 49 -1.36 7.68 -0.32
C ILE A 49 -1.20 6.87 0.97
N ALA A 50 -1.73 7.36 2.09
CA ALA A 50 -1.60 6.70 3.38
C ALA A 50 -2.34 5.36 3.41
N SER A 51 -3.47 5.24 2.71
CA SER A 51 -4.22 3.99 2.61
C SER A 51 -3.44 2.92 1.87
N HIS A 52 -2.76 3.28 0.78
CA HIS A 52 -1.85 2.40 0.07
C HIS A 52 -0.70 1.94 0.97
N ALA A 53 0.02 2.88 1.60
CA ALA A 53 1.12 2.55 2.50
C ALA A 53 0.67 1.67 3.70
N TYR A 54 -0.55 1.89 4.21
CA TYR A 54 -1.10 1.11 5.30
C TYR A 54 -1.39 -0.35 4.88
N ILE A 55 -2.05 -0.57 3.74
CA ILE A 55 -2.35 -1.94 3.27
C ILE A 55 -1.07 -2.70 2.87
N ASP A 56 -0.04 -1.99 2.39
CA ASP A 56 1.25 -2.59 2.04
C ASP A 56 1.94 -3.22 3.26
N THR A 57 1.57 -2.84 4.49
CA THR A 57 2.08 -3.50 5.69
C THR A 57 1.70 -4.97 5.77
N TRP A 58 0.65 -5.42 5.06
CA TRP A 58 0.33 -6.84 4.93
C TRP A 58 1.01 -7.50 3.74
N ALA A 59 1.16 -6.82 2.61
CA ALA A 59 1.85 -7.38 1.44
C ALA A 59 3.34 -7.59 1.76
N HIS A 60 4.00 -6.56 2.28
CA HIS A 60 5.45 -6.51 2.48
C HIS A 60 5.90 -6.95 3.88
N GLN A 61 5.07 -7.71 4.60
CA GLN A 61 5.46 -8.32 5.88
C GLN A 61 6.78 -9.07 5.73
N ASN A 62 7.66 -8.94 6.73
CA ASN A 62 8.97 -9.62 6.78
C ASN A 62 10.03 -9.07 5.82
N PHE A 63 9.80 -7.87 5.27
CA PHE A 63 10.79 -7.11 4.50
C PHE A 63 11.08 -5.76 5.16
N ILE A 64 12.24 -5.22 4.83
CA ILE A 64 12.65 -3.86 5.19
C ILE A 64 12.97 -3.06 3.92
N GLY A 65 12.60 -1.78 3.90
CA GLY A 65 12.73 -0.92 2.71
C GLY A 65 14.15 -0.50 2.33
N ILE A 66 15.18 -1.02 3.01
CA ILE A 66 16.59 -0.69 2.80
C ILE A 66 17.38 -1.89 2.27
N LYS A 67 18.58 -1.64 1.74
CA LYS A 67 19.50 -2.69 1.34
C LYS A 67 20.10 -3.37 2.59
N ASP A 68 19.73 -4.63 2.83
CA ASP A 68 20.14 -5.41 3.99
C ASP A 68 19.93 -6.91 3.72
N ASP A 69 20.82 -7.76 4.21
CA ASP A 69 20.73 -9.22 4.04
C ASP A 69 19.53 -9.85 4.75
N PHE A 70 18.86 -9.14 5.66
CA PHE A 70 17.57 -9.55 6.23
C PHE A 70 16.51 -9.83 5.14
N ASN A 71 16.57 -9.09 4.02
CA ASN A 71 15.67 -9.24 2.88
C ASN A 71 15.96 -10.46 2.01
N GLN A 72 17.15 -11.06 2.13
CA GLN A 72 17.62 -12.08 1.22
C GLN A 72 16.76 -13.35 1.25
N ILE A 73 16.20 -13.75 0.11
CA ILE A 73 15.49 -15.01 -0.05
C ILE A 73 16.29 -15.91 -1.00
N GLY A 74 16.81 -17.02 -0.47
CA GLY A 74 17.65 -17.94 -1.23
C GLY A 74 18.97 -17.30 -1.66
N ASN A 75 19.46 -17.66 -2.85
CA ASN A 75 20.75 -17.24 -3.41
C ASN A 75 20.59 -16.43 -4.71
N ASP A 76 19.55 -15.60 -4.80
CA ASP A 76 19.29 -14.78 -5.99
C ASP A 76 20.35 -13.64 -6.12
N PRO A 77 20.88 -13.35 -7.32
CA PRO A 77 21.81 -12.24 -7.54
C PRO A 77 21.16 -10.84 -7.45
N LYS A 78 19.85 -10.75 -7.29
CA LYS A 78 19.14 -9.48 -7.08
C LYS A 78 19.63 -8.76 -5.81
N PRO A 79 19.49 -7.42 -5.77
CA PRO A 79 19.85 -6.67 -4.57
C PRO A 79 18.89 -7.00 -3.43
N ASN A 80 19.42 -7.25 -2.23
CA ASN A 80 18.64 -7.49 -1.00
C ASN A 80 17.96 -6.19 -0.48
N ILE A 81 17.08 -5.57 -1.26
CA ILE A 81 16.34 -4.36 -0.91
C ILE A 81 14.84 -4.61 -1.04
N GLY A 82 14.10 -4.35 0.02
CA GLY A 82 12.66 -4.65 0.07
C GLY A 82 12.39 -6.11 -0.30
N HIS A 83 11.38 -6.31 -1.13
CA HIS A 83 10.99 -7.64 -1.62
C HIS A 83 11.58 -8.01 -2.99
N ALA A 84 12.70 -7.39 -3.39
CA ALA A 84 13.29 -7.61 -4.72
C ALA A 84 13.51 -9.10 -5.05
N ASP A 85 14.01 -9.89 -4.10
CA ASP A 85 14.21 -11.35 -4.28
C ASP A 85 12.90 -12.10 -4.47
N ALA A 86 11.83 -11.71 -3.76
CA ALA A 86 10.48 -12.26 -3.93
C ALA A 86 9.77 -11.78 -5.21
N GLY A 87 10.37 -10.84 -5.96
CA GLY A 87 9.79 -10.26 -7.15
C GLY A 87 8.42 -9.65 -6.86
N TYR A 88 7.44 -9.96 -7.72
CA TYR A 88 6.06 -9.46 -7.59
C TYR A 88 5.19 -10.30 -6.66
N SER A 89 5.70 -11.41 -6.11
CA SER A 89 4.86 -12.34 -5.36
C SER A 89 4.11 -11.70 -4.19
N PRO A 90 4.69 -10.81 -3.37
CA PRO A 90 3.95 -10.11 -2.31
C PRO A 90 2.80 -9.24 -2.80
N ASP A 91 2.91 -8.68 -4.01
CA ASP A 91 1.98 -7.68 -4.54
C ASP A 91 0.81 -8.29 -5.32
N ILE A 92 0.85 -9.59 -5.63
CA ILE A 92 -0.17 -10.25 -6.44
C ILE A 92 -1.32 -10.72 -5.54
N PRO A 93 -2.53 -10.14 -5.63
CA PRO A 93 -3.64 -10.57 -4.79
C PRO A 93 -4.03 -12.02 -5.09
N CYS A 94 -4.33 -12.76 -4.03
CA CYS A 94 -4.69 -14.19 -4.06
C CYS A 94 -3.58 -15.15 -4.52
N LEU A 95 -2.32 -14.73 -4.62
CA LEU A 95 -1.23 -15.67 -4.91
C LEU A 95 -0.81 -16.45 -3.65
N LEU A 96 -0.67 -17.76 -3.81
CA LEU A 96 0.04 -18.65 -2.89
C LEU A 96 1.51 -18.70 -3.28
N TRP A 97 2.40 -18.31 -2.37
CA TRP A 97 3.85 -18.32 -2.58
C TRP A 97 4.60 -18.70 -1.29
N GLN A 98 5.93 -18.82 -1.38
CA GLN A 98 6.75 -19.27 -0.26
C GLN A 98 7.83 -18.26 0.09
N ASP A 99 8.02 -18.05 1.40
CA ASP A 99 9.14 -17.32 1.97
C ASP A 99 9.90 -18.27 2.91
N GLU A 100 10.98 -18.87 2.41
CA GLU A 100 11.78 -19.89 3.11
C GLU A 100 12.47 -19.36 4.38
N ARG A 101 12.47 -18.05 4.60
CA ARG A 101 13.01 -17.44 5.82
C ARG A 101 12.10 -17.72 7.02
N LEU A 102 10.81 -17.96 6.81
CA LEU A 102 9.78 -18.03 7.85
C LEU A 102 9.55 -19.44 8.37
N GLU A 103 9.30 -19.58 9.68
CA GLU A 103 8.91 -20.86 10.32
C GLU A 103 7.69 -21.51 9.63
N LYS A 104 6.81 -20.69 9.07
CA LYS A 104 5.68 -21.09 8.23
C LYS A 104 5.87 -20.45 6.85
N PRO A 105 6.52 -21.16 5.91
CA PRO A 105 6.96 -20.54 4.66
C PRO A 105 5.81 -20.25 3.69
N GLN A 106 4.71 -20.99 3.76
CA GLN A 106 3.57 -20.80 2.86
C GLN A 106 2.80 -19.51 3.20
N ILE A 107 2.70 -18.63 2.22
CA ILE A 107 1.99 -17.35 2.31
C ILE A 107 0.78 -17.40 1.37
N ASP A 108 -0.39 -17.04 1.91
CA ASP A 108 -1.58 -16.76 1.13
C ASP A 108 -1.86 -15.26 1.11
N ASN A 109 -1.66 -14.63 -0.05
CA ASN A 109 -1.96 -13.23 -0.21
C ASN A 109 -3.47 -12.96 -0.12
N ARG A 110 -4.34 -13.91 -0.46
CA ARG A 110 -5.79 -13.68 -0.37
C ARG A 110 -6.18 -13.23 1.03
N ASP A 111 -5.74 -13.97 2.04
CA ASP A 111 -6.06 -13.68 3.44
C ASP A 111 -5.42 -12.37 3.89
N ARG A 112 -4.17 -12.10 3.48
CA ARG A 112 -3.48 -10.82 3.76
C ARG A 112 -4.24 -9.62 3.19
N PHE A 113 -4.69 -9.69 1.94
CA PHE A 113 -5.42 -8.59 1.29
C PHE A 113 -6.83 -8.42 1.86
N ILE A 114 -7.51 -9.50 2.29
CA ILE A 114 -8.79 -9.39 3.01
C ILE A 114 -8.59 -8.70 4.35
N GLU A 115 -7.62 -9.15 5.15
CA GLU A 115 -7.33 -8.57 6.47
C GLU A 115 -6.96 -7.08 6.34
N ALA A 116 -6.09 -6.74 5.38
CA ALA A 116 -5.70 -5.36 5.09
C ALA A 116 -6.90 -4.49 4.68
N GLY A 117 -7.73 -4.98 3.76
CA GLY A 117 -8.91 -4.28 3.27
C GLY A 117 -9.93 -4.02 4.38
N MET A 118 -10.19 -5.02 5.23
CA MET A 118 -11.12 -4.87 6.36
C MET A 118 -10.56 -3.95 7.45
N ALA A 119 -9.26 -4.00 7.72
CA ALA A 119 -8.63 -3.07 8.66
C ALA A 119 -8.73 -1.62 8.17
N LEU A 120 -8.53 -1.38 6.88
CA LEU A 120 -8.71 -0.07 6.26
C LEU A 120 -10.18 0.36 6.26
N PHE A 121 -11.12 -0.55 5.98
CA PHE A 121 -12.54 -0.26 6.01
C PHE A 121 -13.00 0.23 7.39
N VAL A 122 -12.56 -0.40 8.47
CA VAL A 122 -12.85 0.05 9.84
C VAL A 122 -12.34 1.47 10.10
N LYS A 123 -11.16 1.84 9.58
CA LYS A 123 -10.64 3.21 9.65
C LYS A 123 -11.57 4.19 8.94
N TYR A 124 -12.04 3.85 7.73
CA TYR A 124 -12.98 4.68 6.99
C TYR A 124 -14.35 4.81 7.66
N LEU A 125 -14.87 3.74 8.28
CA LEU A 125 -16.10 3.81 9.07
C LEU A 125 -15.99 4.85 10.19
N LYS A 126 -14.88 4.85 10.93
CA LYS A 126 -14.62 5.85 11.98
C LYS A 126 -14.54 7.26 11.39
N PHE A 127 -13.74 7.44 10.35
CA PHE A 127 -13.57 8.73 9.67
C PHE A 127 -14.89 9.32 9.14
N ASN A 128 -15.77 8.46 8.61
CA ASN A 128 -17.09 8.86 8.11
C ASN A 128 -18.07 9.17 9.24
N LYS A 129 -18.04 8.40 10.33
CA LYS A 129 -18.85 8.66 11.52
C LYS A 129 -18.56 10.05 12.10
N ASP A 130 -17.28 10.42 12.20
CA ASP A 130 -16.85 11.74 12.69
C ASP A 130 -17.32 12.89 11.77
N ARG A 131 -17.71 12.58 10.53
CA ARG A 131 -18.25 13.50 9.52
C ARG A 131 -19.76 13.38 9.31
N ASN A 132 -20.47 12.69 10.20
CA ASN A 132 -21.91 12.43 10.09
C ASN A 132 -22.31 11.76 8.75
N SER A 133 -21.42 10.96 8.18
CA SER A 133 -21.68 10.19 6.96
C SER A 133 -21.95 8.73 7.31
N ALA A 134 -23.11 8.23 6.91
CA ALA A 134 -23.53 6.86 7.19
C ALA A 134 -22.77 5.86 6.29
N ALA A 135 -22.39 4.73 6.88
CA ALA A 135 -21.86 3.60 6.13
C ALA A 135 -22.93 3.05 5.18
N ARG A 136 -22.52 2.64 3.99
CA ARG A 136 -23.41 2.05 2.98
C ARG A 136 -23.67 0.56 3.20
N CYS A 137 -22.82 -0.10 3.98
CA CYS A 137 -22.90 -1.51 4.32
C CYS A 137 -22.29 -1.76 5.69
N THR A 138 -22.60 -2.92 6.29
CA THR A 138 -21.98 -3.39 7.53
C THR A 138 -20.58 -3.95 7.29
N VAL A 139 -19.87 -4.27 8.38
CA VAL A 139 -18.55 -4.92 8.32
C VAL A 139 -18.66 -6.30 7.68
N GLU A 140 -19.69 -7.06 8.02
CA GLU A 140 -19.94 -8.42 7.51
C GLU A 140 -20.27 -8.39 6.02
N GLU A 141 -21.10 -7.44 5.59
CA GLU A 141 -21.43 -7.23 4.18
C GLU A 141 -20.20 -6.86 3.35
N MET A 142 -19.36 -5.95 3.87
CA MET A 142 -18.11 -5.56 3.20
C MET A 142 -17.13 -6.73 3.12
N GLU A 143 -16.99 -7.53 4.18
CA GLU A 143 -16.11 -8.70 4.18
C GLU A 143 -16.57 -9.74 3.15
N ALA A 144 -17.87 -10.07 3.15
CA ALA A 144 -18.46 -11.00 2.19
C ALA A 144 -18.27 -10.52 0.75
N GLU A 145 -18.44 -9.22 0.51
CA GLU A 145 -18.23 -8.60 -0.79
C GLU A 145 -16.75 -8.66 -1.20
N LEU A 146 -15.82 -8.29 -0.32
CA LEU A 146 -14.39 -8.31 -0.61
C LEU A 146 -13.90 -9.73 -0.92
N VAL A 147 -14.37 -10.73 -0.16
CA VAL A 147 -14.13 -12.15 -0.40
C VAL A 147 -14.62 -12.57 -1.79
N ALA A 148 -15.86 -12.19 -2.14
CA ALA A 148 -16.44 -12.53 -3.44
C ALA A 148 -15.70 -11.86 -4.60
N LEU A 149 -15.30 -10.60 -4.44
CA LEU A 149 -14.60 -9.84 -5.48
C LEU A 149 -13.17 -10.36 -5.69
N LEU A 150 -12.40 -10.63 -4.62
CA LEU A 150 -11.05 -11.17 -4.71
C LEU A 150 -11.03 -12.56 -5.36
N GLY A 151 -11.98 -13.43 -5.00
CA GLY A 151 -12.06 -14.81 -5.47
C GLY A 151 -11.18 -15.77 -4.67
N ALA A 152 -10.87 -16.92 -5.25
CA ALA A 152 -10.08 -17.97 -4.60
C ALA A 152 -8.57 -17.69 -4.64
N SER A 153 -7.83 -18.29 -3.72
CA SER A 153 -6.37 -18.35 -3.75
C SER A 153 -5.90 -19.13 -4.98
N SER A 154 -4.71 -18.80 -5.45
CA SER A 154 -4.19 -19.23 -6.75
C SER A 154 -2.72 -19.56 -6.68
N THR A 155 -2.31 -20.60 -7.40
CA THR A 155 -0.91 -20.89 -7.68
C THR A 155 -0.44 -20.09 -8.89
N MET A 156 0.86 -20.09 -9.17
CA MET A 156 1.42 -19.43 -10.35
C MET A 156 0.73 -19.86 -11.66
N SER A 157 0.36 -21.14 -11.77
CA SER A 157 -0.33 -21.68 -12.95
C SER A 157 -1.75 -21.17 -13.17
N SER A 158 -2.46 -20.78 -12.10
CA SER A 158 -3.85 -20.29 -12.17
C SER A 158 -3.98 -18.78 -11.91
N MET A 159 -2.86 -18.11 -11.63
CA MET A 159 -2.79 -16.70 -11.27
C MET A 159 -3.41 -15.77 -12.32
N GLU A 160 -3.08 -15.95 -13.60
CA GLU A 160 -3.53 -15.05 -14.67
C GLU A 160 -5.04 -15.18 -14.91
N LEU A 161 -5.58 -16.40 -14.87
CA LEU A 161 -7.02 -16.64 -14.96
C LEU A 161 -7.75 -16.01 -13.77
N ASN A 162 -7.24 -16.20 -12.55
CA ASN A 162 -7.82 -15.60 -11.35
C ASN A 162 -7.76 -14.07 -11.38
N ARG A 163 -6.67 -13.48 -11.88
CA ARG A 163 -6.52 -12.03 -12.08
C ARG A 163 -7.58 -11.52 -13.07
N SER A 164 -7.75 -12.18 -14.20
CA SER A 164 -8.74 -11.82 -15.21
C SER A 164 -10.17 -11.87 -14.67
N ASN A 165 -10.52 -12.95 -13.95
CA ASN A 165 -11.84 -13.10 -13.33
C ASN A 165 -12.11 -12.04 -12.25
N ARG A 166 -11.09 -11.72 -11.43
CA ARG A 166 -11.16 -10.64 -10.43
C ARG A 166 -11.39 -9.29 -11.09
N TYR A 167 -10.67 -8.98 -12.16
CA TYR A 167 -10.84 -7.71 -12.88
C TYR A 167 -12.22 -7.60 -13.54
N ALA A 168 -12.78 -8.70 -14.04
CA ALA A 168 -14.15 -8.70 -14.54
C ALA A 168 -15.17 -8.36 -13.43
N ARG A 169 -15.03 -8.96 -12.24
CA ARG A 169 -15.86 -8.65 -11.07
C ARG A 169 -15.71 -7.20 -10.61
N TYR A 170 -14.47 -6.68 -10.57
CA TYR A 170 -14.23 -5.28 -10.25
C TYR A 170 -14.92 -4.36 -11.26
N LYS A 171 -14.71 -4.54 -12.57
CA LYS A 171 -15.35 -3.70 -13.60
C LYS A 171 -16.88 -3.70 -13.51
N GLN A 172 -17.48 -4.84 -13.16
CA GLN A 172 -18.93 -4.92 -12.95
C GLN A 172 -19.37 -4.14 -11.71
N LYS A 173 -18.62 -4.24 -10.59
CA LYS A 173 -18.99 -3.66 -9.30
C LYS A 173 -18.69 -2.17 -9.19
N ILE A 174 -17.53 -1.74 -9.67
CA ILE A 174 -17.05 -0.35 -9.64
C ILE A 174 -17.13 0.27 -11.04
N SER A 175 -18.26 0.07 -11.72
CA SER A 175 -18.50 0.59 -13.08
C SER A 175 -18.51 2.12 -13.18
N PHE A 176 -18.64 2.80 -12.03
CA PHE A 176 -18.52 4.26 -11.93
C PHE A 176 -17.06 4.75 -12.01
N LEU A 177 -16.07 3.87 -11.85
CA LEU A 177 -14.66 4.21 -11.94
C LEU A 177 -14.21 4.05 -13.40
N GLU A 178 -13.61 5.10 -13.94
CA GLU A 178 -13.03 5.05 -15.29
C GLU A 178 -11.85 4.06 -15.36
N ALA A 179 -11.51 3.65 -16.58
CA ALA A 179 -10.31 2.84 -16.80
C ALA A 179 -9.09 3.60 -16.27
N PHE A 180 -8.25 2.88 -15.51
CA PHE A 180 -7.01 3.46 -14.99
C PHE A 180 -6.07 3.84 -16.14
N ASP A 181 -5.61 5.08 -16.12
CA ASP A 181 -4.61 5.63 -17.03
C ASP A 181 -3.51 6.28 -16.18
N PRO A 182 -2.29 5.70 -16.15
CA PRO A 182 -1.20 6.21 -15.31
C PRO A 182 -0.74 7.61 -15.71
N ASP A 183 -0.98 8.02 -16.96
CA ASP A 183 -0.53 9.31 -17.48
C ASP A 183 -1.66 10.34 -17.49
N LYS A 184 -2.88 9.98 -17.05
CA LYS A 184 -4.06 10.86 -17.12
C LYS A 184 -3.81 12.22 -16.47
N TRP A 185 -3.35 12.24 -15.22
CA TRP A 185 -3.10 13.49 -14.51
C TRP A 185 -1.93 14.28 -15.11
N TRP A 186 -0.91 13.60 -15.63
CA TRP A 186 0.19 14.24 -16.35
C TRP A 186 -0.33 14.92 -17.63
N HIS A 187 -1.03 14.18 -18.48
CA HIS A 187 -1.63 14.69 -19.71
C HIS A 187 -2.65 15.80 -19.45
N GLN A 188 -3.37 15.78 -18.33
CA GLN A 188 -4.25 16.88 -17.94
C GLN A 188 -3.48 18.14 -17.51
N ALA A 189 -2.32 17.98 -16.87
CA ALA A 189 -1.55 19.07 -16.31
C ALA A 189 -0.66 19.78 -17.35
N VAL A 190 -0.07 19.03 -18.28
CA VAL A 190 0.91 19.58 -19.24
C VAL A 190 0.44 19.45 -20.70
N ARG A 191 0.93 20.35 -21.54
CA ARG A 191 0.94 20.22 -23.01
C ARG A 191 2.38 20.09 -23.48
N HIS A 192 2.57 19.31 -24.53
CA HIS A 192 3.87 19.09 -25.14
C HIS A 192 3.97 19.91 -26.42
N GLU A 193 4.99 20.76 -26.52
CA GLU A 193 5.29 21.55 -27.71
C GLU A 193 6.76 21.32 -28.09
N SER A 194 6.99 20.78 -29.29
CA SER A 194 8.31 20.38 -29.80
C SER A 194 9.05 19.40 -28.88
N SER A 195 9.98 19.89 -28.06
CA SER A 195 10.80 19.11 -27.12
C SER A 195 10.65 19.60 -25.67
N SER A 196 9.59 20.35 -25.38
CA SER A 196 9.37 20.99 -24.08
C SER A 196 7.93 20.78 -23.59
N TYR A 197 7.78 20.77 -22.26
CA TYR A 197 6.49 20.68 -21.60
C TYR A 197 6.12 22.01 -20.96
N PHE A 198 4.86 22.39 -21.14
CA PHE A 198 4.30 23.62 -20.59
C PHE A 198 3.05 23.28 -19.78
N TRP A 199 2.88 23.96 -18.66
CA TRP A 199 1.65 23.81 -17.88
C TRP A 199 0.45 24.36 -18.64
N LYS A 200 -0.65 23.61 -18.66
CA LYS A 200 -1.91 24.05 -19.27
C LYS A 200 -2.62 25.11 -18.44
N VAL A 201 -2.44 25.06 -17.12
CA VAL A 201 -2.96 25.96 -16.09
C VAL A 201 -1.88 26.17 -15.03
N PRO A 202 -1.99 27.12 -14.08
CA PRO A 202 -1.04 27.20 -12.96
C PRO A 202 -0.86 25.84 -12.29
N LYS A 203 0.38 25.37 -12.13
CA LYS A 203 0.68 23.98 -11.73
C LYS A 203 0.00 23.61 -10.41
N GLU A 204 -0.12 24.56 -9.49
CA GLU A 204 -0.74 24.42 -8.16
C GLU A 204 -2.22 24.00 -8.23
N GLN A 205 -2.88 24.25 -9.36
CA GLN A 205 -4.28 23.88 -9.62
C GLN A 205 -4.42 22.50 -10.27
N THR A 206 -3.31 21.82 -10.58
CA THR A 206 -3.34 20.51 -11.24
C THR A 206 -3.37 19.39 -10.21
N GLN A 207 -4.18 18.35 -10.46
CA GLN A 207 -4.21 17.13 -9.64
C GLN A 207 -2.82 16.47 -9.57
N TRP A 208 -2.07 16.48 -10.68
CA TRP A 208 -0.69 15.97 -10.71
C TRP A 208 0.18 16.66 -9.66
N PHE A 209 0.23 17.99 -9.64
CA PHE A 209 1.08 18.73 -8.71
C PHE A 209 0.60 18.55 -7.25
N GLN A 210 -0.70 18.65 -7.02
CA GLN A 210 -1.26 18.46 -5.67
C GLN A 210 -0.96 17.07 -5.11
N PHE A 211 -1.04 16.03 -5.94
CA PHE A 211 -0.65 14.68 -5.55
C PHE A 211 0.84 14.60 -5.21
N GLN A 212 1.74 15.18 -6.03
CA GLN A 212 3.18 15.22 -5.73
C GLN A 212 3.48 15.91 -4.39
N GLU A 213 2.81 17.04 -4.11
CA GLU A 213 2.97 17.74 -2.83
C GLU A 213 2.44 16.91 -1.65
N ALA A 214 1.32 16.19 -1.83
CA ALA A 214 0.81 15.27 -0.83
C ALA A 214 1.79 14.10 -0.55
N VAL A 215 2.43 13.55 -1.59
CA VAL A 215 3.47 12.52 -1.44
C VAL A 215 4.64 13.03 -0.62
N LYS A 216 5.15 14.24 -0.92
CA LYS A 216 6.26 14.84 -0.16
C LYS A 216 5.91 15.04 1.31
N LYS A 217 4.72 15.57 1.61
CA LYS A 217 4.26 15.77 2.99
C LYS A 217 4.12 14.46 3.73
N HIS A 218 3.51 13.44 3.10
CA HIS A 218 3.38 12.11 3.69
C HIS A 218 4.77 11.48 3.96
N ALA A 219 5.68 11.54 2.98
CA ALA A 219 7.03 11.02 3.13
C ALA A 219 7.82 11.72 4.25
N ALA A 220 7.72 13.05 4.36
CA ALA A 220 8.37 13.82 5.43
C ALA A 220 7.84 13.44 6.82
N PHE A 221 6.52 13.32 6.97
CA PHE A 221 5.89 12.86 8.20
C PHE A 221 6.36 11.44 8.58
N THR A 222 6.31 10.52 7.62
CA THR A 222 6.74 9.13 7.80
C THR A 222 8.21 9.03 8.18
N PHE A 223 9.08 9.83 7.54
CA PHE A 223 10.51 9.82 7.81
C PHE A 223 10.81 10.20 9.26
N GLU A 224 10.21 11.29 9.77
CA GLU A 224 10.39 11.68 11.17
C GLU A 224 9.86 10.62 12.14
N LEU A 225 8.77 9.92 11.77
CA LEU A 225 8.20 8.85 12.58
C LEU A 225 9.10 7.59 12.68
N ILE A 226 9.84 7.24 11.62
CA ILE A 226 10.72 6.06 11.58
C ILE A 226 12.19 6.37 11.91
N LYS A 227 12.54 7.65 12.05
CA LYS A 227 13.88 8.14 12.37
C LYS A 227 14.51 7.44 13.58
N PRO A 228 13.80 7.17 14.69
CA PRO A 228 14.37 6.45 15.82
C PRO A 228 14.83 5.03 15.46
N GLU A 229 14.06 4.30 14.66
CA GLU A 229 14.40 2.95 14.22
C GLU A 229 15.52 2.92 13.18
N LEU A 230 15.59 3.92 12.31
CA LEU A 230 16.72 4.10 11.40
C LEU A 230 18.02 4.28 12.21
N LYS A 231 18.00 5.15 13.23
CA LYS A 231 19.14 5.32 14.15
C LYS A 231 19.46 4.03 14.91
N ALA A 232 18.45 3.31 15.40
CA ALA A 232 18.63 2.04 16.08
C ALA A 232 19.22 0.94 15.17
N ALA A 233 18.97 1.03 13.86
CA ALA A 233 19.58 0.18 12.83
C ALA A 233 20.98 0.67 12.38
N GLY A 234 21.53 1.71 13.02
CA GLY A 234 22.85 2.25 12.67
C GLY A 234 22.87 3.05 11.37
N ILE A 235 21.71 3.49 10.88
CA ILE A 235 21.58 4.27 9.65
C ILE A 235 21.65 5.74 10.03
N ASP A 236 22.66 6.44 9.50
CA ASP A 236 22.77 7.87 9.68
C ASP A 236 21.73 8.60 8.84
N VAL A 237 20.96 9.44 9.52
CA VAL A 237 19.84 10.22 9.01
C VAL A 237 20.08 11.68 9.39
N ALA A 238 21.23 12.18 8.96
CA ALA A 238 21.62 13.59 9.03
C ALA A 238 20.82 14.44 8.04
#